data_AF-A0A255SEJ6-F1
#
_entry.id   AF-A0A255SEJ6-F1
#
_cell.length_a   1.000
_cell.length_b   1.000
_cell.length_c   1.000
_cell.angle_alpha   90.00
_cell.angle_beta   90.00
_cell.angle_gamma   90.00
#
_symmetry.space_group_name_H-M   'P 1'
#
loop_
_entity.id
_entity.type
_entity.pdbx_description
1 polymer ?
#
loop_
_entity_poly.entity_id
_entity_poly.type
_entity_poly.pdbx_seq_one_letter_code
_entity_poly.pdbx_strand_id
1 'polypeptide(L)'
;MKITRRNSGISPFRHILMVTGLFGGVQAVNVVASLIRNKCAALFLGPDGVGALSLLNTLVNMLVQLCGMGVSLSGVRRLSLAFDEGNVQRIRSVWSVRLLTISGGSLGLVVCGLMGHWLLSPAVLLMIVCSGELAILKAARRLRWLALSQIVSVLSSLLLTVPLYIYYGASSIVAVVVLTALAALLPVLFCSLRVCPLQFPKGNTLFPLSEMRSMFRLGMAFTLAAVIGAASEYGIRVWLQGEASSQVVGWFSSAQLLTAGYMAILFSALEQDYMPRLSATSDHRAASGIVRRQLLVLTGLTIPLVLIVMVLLPWLVPLLLSSSFLPIVPLARWWAGAMILKSATLPVAYLTLARGRSLDYLLLEAVYYVFFVISVIVGWHYSGLSGVGVGIFLAHVFDLLLIHIYARYQFDFRL
;
A
#
# COMPACT_ATOMS: atom_id res chain seq x y z
N MET A 1 -32.45 -19.46 13.15
CA MET A 1 -31.31 -20.34 13.48
C MET A 1 -30.67 -19.80 14.77
N LYS A 2 -30.80 -20.55 15.88
CA LYS A 2 -30.40 -20.14 17.25
C LYS A 2 -28.90 -19.85 17.31
N ILE A 3 -28.53 -18.60 17.57
CA ILE A 3 -27.16 -18.18 17.86
C ILE A 3 -26.87 -18.54 19.32
N THR A 4 -26.24 -19.68 19.54
CA THR A 4 -25.64 -20.03 20.84
C THR A 4 -24.40 -19.17 21.06
N ARG A 5 -24.61 -18.02 21.72
CA ARG A 5 -23.55 -17.26 22.39
C ARG A 5 -22.96 -18.14 23.50
N ARG A 6 -21.66 -18.47 23.41
CA ARG A 6 -20.88 -18.92 24.57
C ARG A 6 -19.49 -18.29 24.56
N ASN A 7 -19.32 -17.33 25.49
CA ASN A 7 -18.12 -16.81 26.15
C ASN A 7 -16.86 -16.44 25.35
N SER A 8 -16.67 -15.12 25.18
CA SER A 8 -15.61 -14.41 25.90
C SER A 8 -16.05 -12.96 26.16
N GLY A 9 -16.02 -12.53 27.42
CA GLY A 9 -16.49 -11.22 27.89
C GLY A 9 -15.56 -10.07 27.51
N ILE A 10 -15.49 -9.75 26.22
CA ILE A 10 -14.87 -8.53 25.73
C ILE A 10 -16.01 -7.74 25.07
N SER A 11 -16.35 -6.57 25.63
CA SER A 11 -17.33 -5.69 25.01
C SER A 11 -16.92 -5.43 23.55
N PRO A 12 -17.86 -5.37 22.59
CA PRO A 12 -17.54 -5.11 21.17
C PRO A 12 -16.61 -3.89 21.00
N PHE A 13 -16.79 -2.87 21.85
CA PHE A 13 -15.91 -1.71 21.97
C PHE A 13 -14.46 -2.04 22.34
N ARG A 14 -14.22 -2.92 23.32
CA ARG A 14 -12.87 -3.33 23.73
C ARG A 14 -12.19 -4.17 22.64
N HIS A 15 -12.95 -4.95 21.87
CA HIS A 15 -12.41 -5.68 20.71
C HIS A 15 -12.01 -4.70 19.59
N ILE A 16 -12.86 -3.72 19.27
CA ILE A 16 -12.55 -2.67 18.28
C ILE A 16 -11.33 -1.85 18.71
N LEU A 17 -11.26 -1.42 19.97
CA LEU A 17 -10.13 -0.67 20.51
C LEU A 17 -8.83 -1.48 20.47
N MET A 18 -8.89 -2.77 20.80
CA MET A 18 -7.74 -3.67 20.78
C MET A 18 -7.23 -3.90 19.36
N VAL A 19 -8.13 -4.09 18.38
CA VAL A 19 -7.75 -4.30 16.98
C VAL A 19 -7.19 -3.01 16.38
N THR A 20 -7.83 -1.87 16.65
CA THR A 20 -7.37 -0.54 16.18
C THR A 20 -6.01 -0.18 16.78
N GLY A 21 -5.82 -0.39 18.08
CA GLY A 21 -4.54 -0.16 18.75
C GLY A 21 -3.44 -1.11 18.25
N LEU A 22 -3.76 -2.37 17.97
CA LEU A 22 -2.80 -3.34 17.44
C LEU A 22 -2.32 -2.95 16.03
N PHE A 23 -3.23 -2.63 15.11
CA PHE A 23 -2.85 -2.28 13.73
C PHE A 23 -2.24 -0.89 13.62
N GLY A 24 -2.71 0.08 14.42
CA GLY A 24 -2.05 1.38 14.55
C GLY A 24 -0.62 1.24 15.09
N GLY A 25 -0.41 0.39 16.10
CA GLY A 25 0.91 0.08 16.65
C GLY A 25 1.85 -0.60 15.65
N VAL A 26 1.36 -1.61 14.91
CA VAL A 26 2.13 -2.26 13.83
C VAL A 26 2.51 -1.24 12.76
N GLN A 27 1.58 -0.37 12.35
CA GLN A 27 1.86 0.66 11.36
C GLN A 27 2.88 1.68 11.86
N ALA A 28 2.81 2.07 13.13
CA ALA A 28 3.80 2.95 13.74
C ALA A 28 5.21 2.31 13.73
N VAL A 29 5.33 1.03 14.10
CA VAL A 29 6.60 0.28 14.02
C VAL A 29 7.11 0.22 12.58
N ASN A 30 6.25 -0.05 11.60
CA ASN A 30 6.61 -0.08 10.19
C ASN A 30 7.14 1.27 9.70
N VAL A 31 6.48 2.37 10.06
CA VAL A 31 6.88 3.73 9.67
C VAL A 31 8.21 4.09 10.31
N VAL A 32 8.39 3.86 11.61
CA VAL A 32 9.65 4.14 12.32
C VAL A 32 10.81 3.34 11.73
N ALA A 33 10.63 2.04 11.51
CA ALA A 33 11.66 1.22 10.90
C ALA A 33 11.95 1.62 9.44
N SER A 34 10.93 2.04 8.68
CA SER A 34 11.13 2.58 7.33
C SER A 34 11.93 3.88 7.36
N LEU A 35 11.70 4.75 8.34
CA LEU A 35 12.49 5.98 8.54
C LEU A 35 13.94 5.65 8.89
N ILE A 36 14.19 4.69 9.79
CA ILE A 36 15.55 4.25 10.13
C ILE A 36 16.25 3.66 8.91
N ARG A 37 15.59 2.77 8.16
CA ARG A 37 16.13 2.18 6.93
C ARG A 37 16.47 3.25 5.90
N ASN A 38 15.59 4.23 5.71
CA ASN A 38 15.83 5.34 4.79
C ASN A 38 16.94 6.26 5.27
N LYS A 39 17.09 6.47 6.57
CA LYS A 39 18.22 7.20 7.14
C LYS A 39 19.54 6.51 6.82
N CYS A 40 19.62 5.20 7.07
CA CYS A 40 20.81 4.41 6.73
C CYS A 40 21.10 4.47 5.22
N ALA A 41 20.07 4.31 4.37
CA ALA A 41 20.22 4.44 2.93
C ALA A 41 20.74 5.85 2.54
N ALA A 42 20.15 6.91 3.09
CA ALA A 42 20.56 8.29 2.81
C ALA A 42 22.00 8.60 3.25
N LEU A 43 22.44 8.03 4.37
CA LEU A 43 23.79 8.26 4.91
C LEU A 43 24.86 7.47 4.15
N PHE A 44 24.61 6.19 3.85
CA PHE A 44 25.62 5.31 3.24
C PHE A 44 25.59 5.28 1.71
N LEU A 45 24.43 5.49 1.10
CA LEU A 45 24.26 5.45 -0.37
C LEU A 45 24.17 6.85 -0.99
N GLY A 46 23.86 7.87 -0.18
CA GLY A 46 23.56 9.21 -0.67
C GLY A 46 22.28 9.30 -1.51
N PRO A 47 21.98 10.48 -2.07
CA PRO A 47 20.79 10.71 -2.90
C PRO A 47 20.71 9.80 -4.13
N ASP A 48 21.84 9.55 -4.81
CA ASP A 48 21.87 8.74 -6.02
C ASP A 48 21.51 7.28 -5.75
N GLY A 49 22.07 6.68 -4.70
CA GLY A 49 21.76 5.30 -4.37
C GLY A 49 20.37 5.13 -3.76
N VAL A 50 19.84 6.13 -3.05
CA VAL A 50 18.41 6.18 -2.67
C VAL A 50 17.52 6.26 -3.91
N GLY A 51 17.92 7.02 -4.92
CA GLY A 51 17.25 7.07 -6.23
C GLY A 51 17.18 5.72 -6.91
N ALA A 52 18.33 5.06 -7.09
CA ALA A 52 18.42 3.73 -7.67
C ALA A 52 17.63 2.69 -6.88
N LEU A 53 17.76 2.68 -5.54
CA LEU A 53 16.99 1.80 -4.67
C LEU A 53 15.48 2.02 -4.83
N SER A 54 15.04 3.27 -4.92
CA SER A 54 13.62 3.59 -5.09
C SER A 54 13.08 3.13 -6.44
N LEU A 55 13.83 3.31 -7.53
CA LEU A 55 13.45 2.85 -8.87
C LEU A 55 13.22 1.35 -8.92
N LEU A 56 14.15 0.57 -8.35
CA LEU A 56 14.03 -0.88 -8.33
C LEU A 56 12.86 -1.34 -7.44
N ASN A 57 12.66 -0.70 -6.28
CA ASN A 57 11.51 -1.02 -5.42
C ASN A 57 10.18 -0.69 -6.09
N THR A 58 10.07 0.45 -6.77
CA THR A 58 8.84 0.83 -7.47
C THR A 58 8.60 -0.05 -8.69
N LEU A 59 9.65 -0.48 -9.41
CA LEU A 59 9.55 -1.48 -10.49
C LEU A 59 9.03 -2.83 -9.94
N VAL A 60 9.64 -3.34 -8.87
CA VAL A 60 9.18 -4.59 -8.22
C VAL A 60 7.74 -4.44 -7.77
N ASN A 61 7.35 -3.33 -7.16
CA ASN A 61 5.96 -3.08 -6.76
C ASN A 61 5.01 -3.07 -7.96
N MET A 62 5.35 -2.40 -9.06
CA MET A 62 4.56 -2.40 -10.30
C MET A 62 4.37 -3.82 -10.84
N LEU A 63 5.44 -4.61 -10.92
CA LEU A 63 5.38 -6.00 -11.37
C LEU A 63 4.56 -6.89 -10.43
N VAL A 64 4.65 -6.67 -9.11
CA VAL A 64 3.84 -7.37 -8.11
C VAL A 64 2.35 -7.04 -8.27
N GLN A 65 1.99 -5.77 -8.51
CA GLN A 65 0.59 -5.40 -8.76
C GLN A 65 0.08 -5.99 -10.08
N LEU A 66 0.90 -5.99 -11.12
CA LEU A 66 0.55 -6.51 -12.45
C LEU A 66 0.37 -8.04 -12.44
N CYS A 67 1.36 -8.75 -11.89
CA CYS A 67 1.43 -10.21 -11.94
C CYS A 67 0.77 -10.89 -10.73
N GLY A 68 0.46 -10.14 -9.67
CA GLY A 68 -0.20 -10.65 -8.46
C GLY A 68 -1.69 -10.92 -8.63
N MET A 69 -2.28 -10.55 -9.78
CA MET A 69 -3.65 -10.93 -10.19
C MET A 69 -4.77 -10.58 -9.18
N GLY A 70 -4.52 -9.64 -8.26
CA GLY A 70 -5.51 -9.17 -7.27
C GLY A 70 -5.78 -10.09 -6.10
N VAL A 71 -4.94 -11.10 -5.93
CA VAL A 71 -5.10 -12.11 -4.87
C VAL A 71 -5.13 -11.46 -3.47
N SER A 72 -4.46 -10.32 -3.29
CA SER A 72 -4.44 -9.55 -2.04
C SER A 72 -5.82 -9.05 -1.58
N LEU A 73 -6.76 -8.83 -2.50
CA LEU A 73 -8.12 -8.35 -2.19
C LEU A 73 -9.18 -9.42 -2.47
N SER A 74 -9.20 -9.97 -3.67
CA SER A 74 -10.20 -10.97 -4.07
C SER A 74 -9.98 -12.31 -3.37
N GLY A 75 -8.71 -12.69 -3.13
CA GLY A 75 -8.33 -13.87 -2.38
C GLY A 75 -8.82 -13.80 -0.94
N VAL A 76 -8.63 -12.67 -0.25
CA VAL A 76 -9.11 -12.47 1.13
C VAL A 76 -10.62 -12.64 1.22
N ARG A 77 -11.38 -12.05 0.29
CA ARG A 77 -12.85 -12.13 0.30
C ARG A 77 -13.33 -13.57 0.10
N ARG A 78 -12.80 -14.28 -0.89
CA ARG A 78 -13.20 -15.67 -1.17
C ARG A 78 -12.74 -16.63 -0.08
N LEU A 79 -11.52 -16.46 0.43
CA LEU A 79 -11.04 -17.23 1.58
C LEU A 79 -11.94 -17.00 2.79
N SER A 80 -12.29 -15.76 3.11
CA SER A 80 -13.13 -15.45 4.28
C SER A 80 -14.48 -16.17 4.24
N LEU A 81 -15.10 -16.30 3.06
CA LEU A 81 -16.30 -17.11 2.85
C LEU A 81 -16.01 -18.61 3.04
N ALA A 82 -14.93 -19.13 2.46
CA ALA A 82 -14.54 -20.53 2.60
C ALA A 82 -14.20 -20.93 4.04
N PHE A 83 -13.70 -20.00 4.86
CA PHE A 83 -13.48 -20.20 6.30
C PHE A 83 -14.80 -20.35 7.07
N ASP A 84 -15.90 -19.79 6.57
CA ASP A 84 -17.24 -19.90 7.15
C ASP A 84 -18.02 -21.14 6.60
N GLU A 85 -17.67 -21.64 5.40
CA GLU A 85 -18.34 -22.76 4.70
C GLU A 85 -17.84 -24.18 5.11
N GLY A 86 -16.70 -24.30 5.81
CA GLY A 86 -16.20 -25.55 6.39
C GLY A 86 -14.80 -25.99 5.90
N ASN A 87 -14.29 -27.10 6.46
CA ASN A 87 -12.88 -27.51 6.28
C ASN A 87 -12.47 -27.84 4.84
N VAL A 88 -13.32 -28.51 4.06
CA VAL A 88 -13.00 -28.91 2.68
C VAL A 88 -12.84 -27.69 1.78
N GLN A 89 -13.80 -26.75 1.87
CA GLN A 89 -13.79 -25.54 1.07
C GLN A 89 -12.63 -24.61 1.47
N ARG A 90 -12.35 -24.52 2.77
CA ARG A 90 -11.16 -23.81 3.29
C ARG A 90 -9.87 -24.34 2.68
N ILE A 91 -9.65 -25.67 2.69
CA ILE A 91 -8.43 -26.28 2.14
C ILE A 91 -8.31 -25.96 0.63
N ARG A 92 -9.42 -26.11 -0.11
CA ARG A 92 -9.45 -25.85 -1.55
C ARG A 92 -9.16 -24.39 -1.91
N SER A 93 -9.76 -23.44 -1.21
CA SER A 93 -9.51 -22.02 -1.47
C SER A 93 -8.11 -21.58 -1.03
N VAL A 94 -7.56 -22.13 0.06
CA VAL A 94 -6.16 -21.89 0.46
C VAL A 94 -5.20 -22.41 -0.60
N TRP A 95 -5.43 -23.62 -1.11
CA TRP A 95 -4.65 -24.21 -2.20
C TRP A 95 -4.72 -23.34 -3.47
N SER A 96 -5.93 -22.87 -3.83
CA SER A 96 -6.15 -21.99 -4.98
C SER A 96 -5.34 -20.71 -4.89
N VAL A 97 -5.31 -20.06 -3.71
CA VAL A 97 -4.54 -18.83 -3.49
C VAL A 97 -3.04 -19.07 -3.63
N ARG A 98 -2.51 -20.14 -3.03
CA ARG A 98 -1.09 -20.49 -3.15
C ARG A 98 -0.70 -20.80 -4.60
N LEU A 99 -1.54 -21.52 -5.33
CA LEU A 99 -1.30 -21.83 -6.73
C LEU A 99 -1.36 -20.57 -7.61
N LEU A 100 -2.31 -19.67 -7.36
CA LEU A 100 -2.41 -18.39 -8.05
C LEU A 100 -1.20 -17.49 -7.80
N THR A 101 -0.70 -17.41 -6.56
CA THR A 101 0.47 -16.57 -6.28
C THR A 101 1.76 -17.18 -6.78
N ILE A 102 1.91 -18.50 -6.79
CA ILE A 102 3.05 -19.15 -7.42
C ILE A 102 3.02 -18.93 -8.94
N SER A 103 1.87 -19.15 -9.60
CA SER A 103 1.74 -18.92 -11.04
C SER A 103 1.94 -17.45 -11.43
N GLY A 104 1.35 -16.51 -10.68
CA GLY A 104 1.59 -15.09 -10.84
C GLY A 104 3.06 -14.71 -10.58
N GLY A 105 3.70 -15.33 -9.58
CA GLY A 105 5.12 -15.21 -9.30
C GLY A 105 6.00 -15.67 -10.46
N SER A 106 5.72 -16.83 -11.04
CA SER A 106 6.40 -17.35 -12.23
C SER A 106 6.22 -16.45 -13.45
N LEU A 107 5.01 -15.91 -13.66
CA LEU A 107 4.78 -14.93 -14.71
C LEU A 107 5.60 -13.65 -14.48
N GLY A 108 5.65 -13.17 -13.22
CA GLY A 108 6.49 -12.05 -12.82
C GLY A 108 7.98 -12.29 -13.06
N LEU A 109 8.48 -13.51 -12.86
CA LEU A 109 9.86 -13.88 -13.19
C LEU A 109 10.14 -13.68 -14.69
N VAL A 110 9.26 -14.21 -15.55
CA VAL A 110 9.40 -14.15 -17.00
C VAL A 110 9.37 -12.70 -17.48
N VAL A 111 8.38 -11.92 -17.02
CA VAL A 111 8.26 -10.50 -17.38
C VAL A 111 9.51 -9.72 -16.95
N CYS A 112 10.00 -9.95 -15.73
CA CYS A 112 11.21 -9.30 -15.22
C CYS A 112 12.46 -9.65 -16.04
N GLY A 113 12.57 -10.91 -16.47
CA GLY A 113 13.62 -11.38 -17.38
C GLY A 113 13.56 -10.72 -18.75
N LEU A 114 12.36 -10.59 -19.33
CA LEU A 114 12.15 -9.92 -20.62
C LEU A 114 12.51 -8.42 -20.59
N MET A 115 12.34 -7.76 -19.44
CA MET A 115 12.77 -6.38 -19.23
C MET A 115 14.29 -6.23 -18.97
N GLY A 116 15.06 -7.33 -18.98
CA GLY A 116 16.50 -7.31 -18.74
C GLY A 116 16.91 -7.27 -17.26
N HIS A 117 15.97 -7.38 -16.32
CA HIS A 117 16.20 -7.26 -14.88
C HIS A 117 16.18 -8.61 -14.15
N TRP A 118 16.87 -9.63 -14.70
CA TRP A 118 16.86 -11.00 -14.18
C TRP A 118 17.22 -11.13 -12.69
N LEU A 119 18.09 -10.25 -12.16
CA LEU A 119 18.47 -10.22 -10.75
C LEU A 119 17.34 -9.81 -9.80
N LEU A 120 16.35 -9.06 -10.28
CA LEU A 120 15.17 -8.64 -9.49
C LEU A 120 14.04 -9.66 -9.54
N SER A 121 14.09 -10.59 -10.49
CA SER A 121 13.05 -11.60 -10.67
C SER A 121 12.72 -12.36 -9.37
N PRO A 122 13.70 -12.81 -8.54
CA PRO A 122 13.37 -13.52 -7.31
C PRO A 122 12.59 -12.63 -6.32
N ALA A 123 12.91 -11.33 -6.25
CA ALA A 123 12.20 -10.39 -5.39
C ALA A 123 10.71 -10.30 -5.76
N VAL A 124 10.39 -10.23 -7.06
CA VAL A 124 9.02 -10.18 -7.56
C VAL A 124 8.25 -11.44 -7.17
N LEU A 125 8.83 -12.63 -7.40
CA LEU A 125 8.21 -13.90 -7.02
C LEU A 125 7.95 -13.96 -5.51
N LEU A 126 8.96 -13.66 -4.69
CA LEU A 126 8.86 -13.73 -3.24
C LEU A 126 7.78 -12.78 -2.70
N MET A 127 7.68 -11.57 -3.26
CA MET A 127 6.66 -10.59 -2.87
C MET A 127 5.24 -11.02 -3.27
N ILE A 128 5.06 -11.60 -4.46
CA ILE A 128 3.74 -12.10 -4.88
C ILE A 128 3.30 -13.26 -3.97
N VAL A 129 4.19 -14.21 -3.68
CA VAL A 129 3.91 -15.30 -2.74
C VAL A 129 3.58 -14.76 -1.35
N CYS A 130 4.35 -13.78 -0.87
CA CYS A 130 4.13 -13.12 0.42
C CYS A 130 2.73 -12.49 0.50
N SER A 131 2.28 -11.82 -0.57
CA SER A 131 0.95 -11.21 -0.64
C SER A 131 -0.19 -12.25 -0.50
N GLY A 132 -0.01 -13.45 -1.05
CA GLY A 132 -0.97 -14.55 -0.94
C GLY A 132 -1.03 -15.15 0.47
N GLU A 133 0.12 -15.36 1.10
CA GLU A 133 0.17 -15.85 2.48
C GLU A 133 -0.39 -14.83 3.49
N LEU A 134 -0.17 -13.53 3.24
CA LEU A 134 -0.85 -12.47 3.98
C LEU A 134 -2.37 -12.53 3.79
N ALA A 135 -2.86 -12.80 2.57
CA ALA A 135 -4.29 -12.95 2.33
C ALA A 135 -4.89 -14.13 3.12
N ILE A 136 -4.16 -15.24 3.24
CA ILE A 136 -4.55 -16.40 4.06
C ILE A 136 -4.63 -16.03 5.55
N LEU A 137 -3.62 -15.34 6.09
CA LEU A 137 -3.61 -14.90 7.48
C LEU A 137 -4.73 -13.90 7.80
N LYS A 138 -4.99 -12.96 6.87
CA LYS A 138 -6.11 -12.00 6.98
C LYS A 138 -7.45 -12.73 7.04
N ALA A 139 -7.69 -13.65 6.10
CA ALA A 139 -8.94 -14.41 6.03
C ALA A 139 -9.14 -15.35 7.22
N ALA A 140 -8.06 -15.90 7.79
CA ALA A 140 -8.09 -16.74 8.98
C ALA A 140 -8.46 -15.98 10.27
N ARG A 141 -8.59 -14.64 10.22
CA ARG A 141 -8.88 -13.75 11.36
C ARG A 141 -7.88 -13.91 12.53
N ARG A 142 -6.64 -14.34 12.24
CA ARG A 142 -5.57 -14.51 13.25
C ARG A 142 -4.73 -13.23 13.37
N LEU A 143 -5.39 -12.15 13.84
CA LEU A 143 -4.82 -10.79 13.86
C LEU A 143 -3.49 -10.68 14.63
N ARG A 144 -3.31 -11.45 15.70
CA ARG A 144 -2.05 -11.48 16.47
C ARG A 144 -0.86 -12.03 15.68
N TRP A 145 -1.06 -13.15 14.98
CA TRP A 145 -0.02 -13.76 14.16
C TRP A 145 0.31 -12.90 12.95
N LEU A 146 -0.70 -12.25 12.37
CA LEU A 146 -0.50 -11.29 11.28
C LEU A 146 0.31 -10.07 11.75
N ALA A 147 -0.04 -9.47 12.90
CA ALA A 147 0.72 -8.37 13.50
C ALA A 147 2.17 -8.76 13.82
N LEU A 148 2.37 -9.93 14.46
CA LEU A 148 3.71 -10.43 14.79
C LEU A 148 4.55 -10.65 13.54
N SER A 149 3.99 -11.26 12.49
CA SER A 149 4.70 -11.50 11.24
C SER A 149 5.21 -10.21 10.60
N GLN A 150 4.40 -9.13 10.60
CA GLN A 150 4.77 -7.83 10.03
C GLN A 150 5.92 -7.17 10.82
N ILE A 151 5.85 -7.21 12.16
CA ILE A 151 6.91 -6.66 13.01
C ILE A 151 8.22 -7.42 12.78
N VAL A 152 8.19 -8.75 12.76
CA VAL A 152 9.39 -9.57 12.53
C VAL A 152 9.94 -9.36 11.11
N SER A 153 9.07 -9.24 10.10
CA SER A 153 9.47 -8.93 8.72
C SER A 153 10.21 -7.61 8.61
N VAL A 154 9.70 -6.56 9.24
CA VAL A 154 10.34 -5.24 9.19
C VAL A 154 11.63 -5.20 9.99
N LEU A 155 11.68 -5.79 11.19
CA LEU A 155 12.90 -5.86 11.98
C LEU A 155 14.00 -6.70 11.31
N SER A 156 13.64 -7.85 10.74
CA SER A 156 14.60 -8.68 9.99
C SER A 156 15.09 -7.98 8.73
N SER A 157 14.22 -7.24 8.03
CA SER A 157 14.64 -6.44 6.88
C SER A 157 15.66 -5.36 7.28
N LEU A 158 15.48 -4.72 8.44
CA LEU A 158 16.39 -3.71 8.94
C LEU A 158 17.75 -4.32 9.32
N LEU A 159 17.74 -5.45 10.02
CA LEU A 159 18.95 -6.19 10.42
C LEU A 159 19.76 -6.67 9.21
N LEU A 160 19.11 -7.02 8.10
CA LEU A 160 19.81 -7.44 6.89
C LEU A 160 20.30 -6.26 6.04
N THR A 161 19.50 -5.20 5.92
CA THR A 161 19.83 -4.06 5.04
C THR A 161 20.97 -3.20 5.58
N VAL A 162 20.99 -2.92 6.88
CA VAL A 162 21.97 -1.97 7.46
C VAL A 162 23.42 -2.44 7.31
N PRO A 163 23.80 -3.68 7.65
CA PRO A 163 25.18 -4.16 7.45
C PRO A 163 25.60 -4.15 5.98
N LEU A 164 24.69 -4.50 5.07
CA LEU A 164 24.99 -4.51 3.64
C LEU A 164 25.31 -3.12 3.10
N TYR A 165 24.59 -2.09 3.55
CA TYR A 165 24.90 -0.72 3.18
C TYR A 165 26.28 -0.27 3.71
N ILE A 166 26.66 -0.72 4.91
CA ILE A 166 27.95 -0.36 5.51
C ILE A 166 29.12 -1.00 4.76
N TYR A 167 29.05 -2.30 4.46
CA TYR A 167 30.18 -3.03 3.87
C TYR A 167 30.27 -2.90 2.35
N TYR A 168 29.13 -2.85 1.66
CA TYR A 168 29.08 -2.98 0.20
C TYR A 168 28.54 -1.73 -0.51
N GLY A 169 28.00 -0.74 0.23
CA GLY A 169 27.51 0.52 -0.33
C GLY A 169 26.54 0.32 -1.50
N ALA A 170 26.74 1.06 -2.59
CA ALA A 170 25.87 1.03 -3.77
C ALA A 170 25.79 -0.33 -4.49
N SER A 171 26.82 -1.18 -4.38
CA SER A 171 26.80 -2.50 -5.01
C SER A 171 25.77 -3.46 -4.37
N SER A 172 25.36 -3.18 -3.13
CA SER A 172 24.40 -4.01 -2.40
C SER A 172 22.94 -3.77 -2.78
N ILE A 173 22.61 -2.72 -3.55
CA ILE A 173 21.23 -2.27 -3.76
C ILE A 173 20.33 -3.41 -4.27
N VAL A 174 20.78 -4.15 -5.29
CA VAL A 174 20.01 -5.27 -5.87
C VAL A 174 19.85 -6.42 -4.87
N ALA A 175 20.93 -6.78 -4.17
CA ALA A 175 20.90 -7.82 -3.14
C ALA A 175 19.95 -7.44 -1.99
N VAL A 176 19.92 -6.18 -1.60
CA VAL A 176 19.03 -5.64 -0.57
C VAL A 176 17.57 -5.75 -0.98
N VAL A 177 17.20 -5.46 -2.23
CA VAL A 177 15.82 -5.63 -2.71
C VAL A 177 15.38 -7.11 -2.62
N VAL A 178 16.24 -8.06 -3.00
CA VAL A 178 15.92 -9.50 -2.90
C VAL A 178 15.84 -9.96 -1.45
N LEU A 179 16.81 -9.57 -0.61
CA LEU A 179 16.86 -9.97 0.79
C LEU A 179 15.72 -9.37 1.62
N THR A 180 15.27 -8.15 1.30
CA THR A 180 14.10 -7.55 1.95
C THR A 180 12.81 -8.26 1.55
N ALA A 181 12.68 -8.71 0.30
CA ALA A 181 11.55 -9.56 -0.11
C ALA A 181 11.56 -10.91 0.63
N LEU A 182 12.74 -11.50 0.82
CA LEU A 182 12.90 -12.74 1.59
C LEU A 182 12.57 -12.55 3.08
N ALA A 183 13.07 -11.48 3.69
CA ALA A 183 12.76 -11.08 5.06
C ALA A 183 11.26 -10.80 5.27
N ALA A 184 10.58 -10.29 4.25
CA ALA A 184 9.13 -10.14 4.27
C ALA A 184 8.41 -11.50 4.22
N LEU A 185 8.83 -12.40 3.32
CA LEU A 185 8.14 -13.68 3.11
C LEU A 185 8.31 -14.65 4.28
N LEU A 186 9.52 -14.86 4.80
CA LEU A 186 9.79 -15.96 5.75
C LEU A 186 8.90 -15.93 7.01
N PRO A 187 8.75 -14.79 7.73
CA PRO A 187 7.91 -14.74 8.92
C PRO A 187 6.43 -14.96 8.61
N VAL A 188 5.97 -14.42 7.48
CA VAL A 188 4.59 -14.55 6.99
C VAL A 188 4.30 -16.00 6.63
N LEU A 189 5.18 -16.63 5.85
CA LEU A 189 5.05 -18.02 5.43
C LEU A 189 5.04 -18.94 6.65
N PHE A 190 5.96 -18.74 7.61
CA PHE A 190 5.99 -19.50 8.85
C PHE A 190 4.68 -19.39 9.64
N CYS A 191 4.17 -18.18 9.82
CA CYS A 191 2.90 -17.95 10.51
C CYS A 191 1.72 -18.58 9.75
N SER A 192 1.69 -18.43 8.43
CA SER A 192 0.63 -18.97 7.59
C SER A 192 0.62 -20.50 7.59
N LEU A 193 1.78 -21.15 7.48
CA LEU A 193 1.91 -22.60 7.55
C LEU A 193 1.51 -23.18 8.92
N ARG A 194 1.76 -22.44 10.01
CA ARG A 194 1.26 -22.84 11.34
C ARG A 194 -0.26 -22.75 11.47
N VAL A 195 -0.89 -21.74 10.85
CA VAL A 195 -2.35 -21.53 10.93
C VAL A 195 -3.11 -22.41 9.93
N CYS A 196 -2.54 -22.57 8.74
CA CYS A 196 -3.06 -23.29 7.59
C CYS A 196 -1.94 -24.18 7.02
N PRO A 197 -1.75 -25.40 7.56
CA PRO A 197 -0.73 -26.32 7.07
C PRO A 197 -0.94 -26.63 5.59
N LEU A 198 0.13 -27.04 4.91
CA LEU A 198 0.05 -27.49 3.52
C LEU A 198 -0.80 -28.76 3.46
N GLN A 199 -2.04 -28.60 3.01
CA GLN A 199 -2.99 -29.68 2.81
C GLN A 199 -3.44 -29.66 1.35
N PHE A 200 -3.34 -30.80 0.70
CA PHE A 200 -3.83 -30.98 -0.65
C PHE A 200 -5.35 -31.21 -0.62
N PRO A 201 -6.13 -30.55 -1.48
CA PRO A 201 -7.55 -30.85 -1.61
C PRO A 201 -7.72 -32.31 -2.03
N LYS A 202 -8.60 -33.05 -1.35
CA LYS A 202 -8.92 -34.44 -1.70
C LYS A 202 -9.77 -34.47 -2.98
N GLY A 203 -9.39 -35.29 -3.96
CA GLY A 203 -10.11 -35.50 -5.23
C GLY A 203 -9.42 -34.93 -6.47
N ASN A 204 -10.06 -35.07 -7.64
CA ASN A 204 -9.47 -34.78 -8.97
C ASN A 204 -9.43 -33.28 -9.36
N THR A 205 -9.34 -32.36 -8.40
CA THR A 205 -9.40 -30.90 -8.66
C THR A 205 -8.18 -30.17 -8.11
N LEU A 206 -6.98 -30.65 -8.44
CA LEU A 206 -5.71 -29.96 -8.16
C LEU A 206 -5.67 -28.53 -8.73
N PHE A 207 -6.42 -28.29 -9.81
CA PHE A 207 -6.62 -26.99 -10.45
C PHE A 207 -8.09 -26.55 -10.35
N PRO A 208 -8.50 -25.89 -9.25
CA PRO A 208 -9.85 -25.37 -9.08
C PRO A 208 -10.08 -24.10 -9.92
N LEU A 209 -10.10 -24.25 -11.24
CA LEU A 209 -10.24 -23.17 -12.23
C LEU A 209 -11.48 -22.29 -12.00
N SER A 210 -12.58 -22.87 -11.51
CA SER A 210 -13.80 -22.11 -11.19
C SER A 210 -13.59 -21.12 -10.04
N GLU A 211 -12.88 -21.53 -8.98
CA GLU A 211 -12.53 -20.65 -7.86
C GLU A 211 -11.56 -19.55 -8.32
N MET A 212 -10.52 -19.94 -9.07
CA MET A 212 -9.52 -19.01 -9.61
C MET A 212 -10.16 -17.95 -10.51
N ARG A 213 -11.08 -18.35 -11.41
CA ARG A 213 -11.82 -17.42 -12.29
C ARG A 213 -12.74 -16.49 -11.52
N SER A 214 -13.36 -16.98 -10.44
CA SER A 214 -14.22 -16.14 -9.59
C SER A 214 -13.42 -15.08 -8.82
N MET A 215 -12.23 -15.43 -8.33
CA MET A 215 -11.31 -14.50 -7.67
C MET A 215 -10.82 -13.44 -8.65
N PHE A 216 -10.53 -13.82 -9.89
CA PHE A 216 -10.12 -12.89 -10.94
C PHE A 216 -11.19 -11.84 -11.24
N ARG A 217 -12.45 -12.27 -11.43
CA ARG A 217 -13.55 -11.38 -11.82
C ARG A 217 -13.90 -10.35 -10.73
N LEU A 218 -13.81 -10.75 -9.47
CA LEU A 218 -14.13 -9.88 -8.32
C LEU A 218 -13.03 -8.84 -8.04
N GLY A 219 -11.77 -9.12 -8.43
CA GLY A 219 -10.62 -8.26 -8.16
C GLY A 219 -10.20 -7.35 -9.32
N MET A 220 -10.68 -7.60 -10.55
CA MET A 220 -10.11 -7.01 -11.77
C MET A 220 -10.10 -5.47 -11.78
N ALA A 221 -11.20 -4.83 -11.37
CA ALA A 221 -11.26 -3.37 -11.36
C ALA A 221 -10.26 -2.77 -10.35
N PHE A 222 -10.15 -3.37 -9.16
CA PHE A 222 -9.22 -2.94 -8.12
C PHE A 222 -7.76 -3.17 -8.51
N THR A 223 -7.47 -4.30 -9.14
CA THR A 223 -6.12 -4.59 -9.62
C THR A 223 -5.69 -3.62 -10.70
N LEU A 224 -6.59 -3.32 -11.64
CA LEU A 224 -6.28 -2.37 -12.70
C LEU A 224 -5.98 -0.99 -12.12
N ALA A 225 -6.76 -0.56 -11.13
CA ALA A 225 -6.56 0.73 -10.47
C ALA A 225 -5.20 0.77 -9.74
N ALA A 226 -4.87 -0.29 -8.98
CA ALA A 226 -3.58 -0.45 -8.32
C ALA A 226 -2.39 -0.53 -9.30
N VAL A 227 -2.57 -1.19 -10.45
CA VAL A 227 -1.56 -1.26 -11.52
C VAL A 227 -1.33 0.11 -12.14
N ILE A 228 -2.40 0.86 -12.44
CA ILE A 228 -2.29 2.23 -12.98
C ILE A 228 -1.53 3.13 -12.00
N GLY A 229 -1.86 3.05 -10.71
CA GLY A 229 -1.14 3.81 -9.67
C GLY A 229 0.34 3.45 -9.59
N ALA A 230 0.66 2.15 -9.51
CA ALA A 230 2.05 1.69 -9.43
C ALA A 230 2.85 1.99 -10.71
N ALA A 231 2.23 1.87 -11.89
CA ALA A 231 2.83 2.23 -13.17
C ALA A 231 3.08 3.73 -13.27
N SER A 232 2.16 4.57 -12.76
CA SER A 232 2.34 6.03 -12.71
C SER A 232 3.49 6.42 -11.78
N GLU A 233 3.57 5.80 -10.60
CA GLU A 233 4.68 6.02 -9.66
C GLU A 233 6.03 5.59 -10.23
N TYR A 234 6.08 4.49 -10.98
CA TYR A 234 7.30 4.03 -11.65
C TYR A 234 7.66 4.96 -12.82
N GLY A 235 6.67 5.29 -13.67
CA GLY A 235 6.84 6.13 -14.84
C GLY A 235 7.37 7.52 -14.52
N ILE A 236 6.86 8.16 -13.46
CA ILE A 236 7.39 9.45 -12.97
C ILE A 236 8.87 9.33 -12.61
N ARG A 237 9.27 8.25 -11.92
CA ARG A 237 10.67 8.06 -11.50
C ARG A 237 11.60 7.79 -12.68
N VAL A 238 11.17 6.95 -13.63
CA VAL A 238 11.93 6.69 -14.86
C VAL A 238 12.10 7.97 -15.68
N TRP A 239 11.03 8.76 -15.80
CA TRP A 239 11.07 10.04 -16.50
C TRP A 239 12.00 11.03 -15.80
N LEU A 240 11.89 11.21 -14.48
CA LEU A 240 12.80 12.06 -13.69
C LEU A 240 14.26 11.58 -13.76
N GLN A 241 14.49 10.27 -13.84
CA GLN A 241 15.83 9.73 -14.01
C GLN A 241 16.43 10.12 -15.37
N GLY A 242 15.63 10.02 -16.44
CA GLY A 242 16.07 10.34 -17.80
C GLY A 242 16.25 11.83 -18.05
N GLU A 243 15.35 12.67 -17.52
CA GLU A 243 15.38 14.11 -17.70
C GLU A 243 16.39 14.82 -16.79
N ALA A 244 16.63 14.28 -15.59
CA ALA A 244 17.43 14.93 -14.57
C ALA A 244 18.60 14.05 -14.08
N SER A 245 18.38 13.28 -13.02
CA SER A 245 19.42 12.42 -12.42
C SER A 245 18.84 11.44 -11.42
N SER A 246 19.63 10.42 -11.06
CA SER A 246 19.28 9.48 -9.97
C SER A 246 19.10 10.22 -8.63
N GLN A 247 19.90 11.24 -8.36
CA GLN A 247 19.76 12.11 -7.18
C GLN A 247 18.38 12.77 -7.08
N VAL A 248 17.84 13.28 -8.19
CA VAL A 248 16.49 13.88 -8.21
C VAL A 248 15.41 12.84 -7.89
N VAL A 249 15.57 11.61 -8.40
CA VAL A 249 14.67 10.50 -8.08
C VAL A 249 14.75 10.11 -6.60
N GLY A 250 15.97 10.16 -6.03
CA GLY A 250 16.19 9.95 -4.60
C GLY A 250 15.51 11.04 -3.75
N TRP A 251 15.64 12.30 -4.16
CA TRP A 251 14.93 13.43 -3.55
C TRP A 251 13.41 13.28 -3.61
N PHE A 252 12.86 12.95 -4.78
CA PHE A 252 11.43 12.72 -4.97
C PHE A 252 10.90 11.61 -4.06
N SER A 253 11.59 10.47 -4.03
CA SER A 253 11.18 9.32 -3.23
C SER A 253 11.30 9.57 -1.72
N SER A 254 12.33 10.31 -1.30
CA SER A 254 12.48 10.74 0.10
C SER A 254 11.39 11.73 0.52
N ALA A 255 11.02 12.68 -0.34
CA ALA A 255 9.90 13.58 -0.08
C ALA A 255 8.57 12.83 0.03
N GLN A 256 8.33 11.85 -0.85
CA GLN A 256 7.15 10.98 -0.75
C GLN A 256 7.13 10.23 0.58
N LEU A 257 8.25 9.63 0.99
CA LEU A 257 8.31 8.88 2.24
C LEU A 257 8.08 9.76 3.47
N LEU A 258 8.67 10.96 3.51
CA LEU A 258 8.49 11.90 4.62
C LEU A 258 7.04 12.38 4.74
N THR A 259 6.36 12.60 3.61
CA THR A 259 4.97 13.08 3.59
C THR A 259 3.94 11.97 3.81
N ALA A 260 4.14 10.81 3.19
CA ALA A 260 3.23 9.67 3.29
C ALA A 260 3.37 8.91 4.62
N GLY A 261 4.55 8.92 5.26
CA GLY A 261 4.83 8.11 6.45
C GLY A 261 3.90 8.44 7.64
N TYR A 262 3.78 9.71 8.01
CA TYR A 262 2.90 10.11 9.11
C TYR A 262 1.41 10.01 8.75
N MET A 263 1.07 10.26 7.47
CA MET A 263 -0.29 10.05 6.96
C MET A 263 -0.72 8.59 7.04
N ALA A 264 0.19 7.64 6.80
CA ALA A 264 -0.12 6.22 6.87
C ALA A 264 -0.53 5.76 8.28
N ILE A 265 0.07 6.33 9.34
CA ILE A 265 -0.32 6.06 10.73
C ILE A 265 -1.74 6.56 10.97
N LEU A 266 -2.02 7.78 10.52
CA LEU A 266 -3.29 8.46 10.72
C LEU A 266 -4.44 7.79 9.95
N PHE A 267 -4.22 7.43 8.68
CA PHE A 267 -5.20 6.69 7.86
C PHE A 267 -5.44 5.27 8.37
N SER A 268 -4.39 4.53 8.73
CA SER A 268 -4.53 3.15 9.22
C SER A 268 -5.38 3.05 10.48
N ALA A 269 -5.21 3.99 11.42
CA ALA A 269 -6.02 4.03 12.64
C ALA A 269 -7.51 4.29 12.35
N LEU A 270 -7.80 5.10 11.33
CA LEU A 270 -9.14 5.60 11.03
C LEU A 270 -9.92 4.68 10.07
N GLU A 271 -9.25 3.99 9.14
CA GLU A 271 -9.86 3.07 8.18
C GLU A 271 -10.53 1.85 8.82
N GLN A 272 -9.95 1.34 9.92
CA GLN A 272 -10.42 0.12 10.60
C GLN A 272 -11.82 0.27 11.19
N ASP A 273 -12.18 1.46 11.65
CA ASP A 273 -13.52 1.77 12.16
C ASP A 273 -14.45 2.28 11.06
N TYR A 274 -13.89 2.98 10.07
CA TYR A 274 -14.65 3.62 9.01
C TYR A 274 -15.30 2.64 8.03
N MET A 275 -14.50 1.73 7.45
CA MET A 275 -14.98 0.84 6.37
C MET A 275 -16.10 -0.12 6.81
N PRO A 276 -16.03 -0.78 7.98
CA PRO A 276 -17.12 -1.64 8.44
C PRO A 276 -18.43 -0.87 8.67
N ARG A 277 -18.37 0.34 9.24
CA ARG A 277 -19.56 1.18 9.49
C ARG A 277 -20.20 1.66 8.20
N LEU A 278 -19.37 2.08 7.24
CA LEU A 278 -19.83 2.54 5.94
C LEU A 278 -20.48 1.40 5.15
N SER A 279 -19.86 0.22 5.14
CA SER A 279 -20.35 -0.95 4.40
C SER A 279 -21.59 -1.60 5.03
N ALA A 280 -21.80 -1.43 6.34
CA ALA A 280 -22.98 -1.96 7.02
C ALA A 280 -24.27 -1.15 6.76
N THR A 281 -24.14 0.06 6.21
CA THR A 281 -25.25 1.00 6.07
C THR A 281 -25.75 1.04 4.62
N SER A 282 -26.97 0.56 4.38
CA SER A 282 -27.60 0.61 3.06
C SER A 282 -28.26 1.96 2.74
N ASP A 283 -28.61 2.76 3.74
CA ASP A 283 -29.21 4.09 3.55
C ASP A 283 -28.17 5.14 3.11
N HIS A 284 -28.50 5.92 2.08
CA HIS A 284 -27.64 6.97 1.53
C HIS A 284 -27.43 8.13 2.51
N ARG A 285 -28.47 8.50 3.27
CA ARG A 285 -28.39 9.63 4.23
C ARG A 285 -27.50 9.27 5.42
N ALA A 286 -27.72 8.08 5.98
CA ALA A 286 -26.90 7.59 7.08
C ALA A 286 -25.42 7.40 6.66
N ALA A 287 -25.16 6.84 5.47
CA ALA A 287 -23.79 6.74 4.94
C ALA A 287 -23.13 8.11 4.73
N SER A 288 -23.88 9.09 4.21
CA SER A 288 -23.40 10.47 4.06
C SER A 288 -23.04 11.10 5.41
N GLY A 289 -23.82 10.85 6.46
CA GLY A 289 -23.51 11.28 7.82
C GLY A 289 -22.21 10.67 8.36
N ILE A 290 -21.96 9.37 8.08
CA ILE A 290 -20.71 8.69 8.44
C ILE A 290 -19.52 9.31 7.70
N VAL A 291 -19.64 9.51 6.38
CA VAL A 291 -18.60 10.12 5.54
C VAL A 291 -18.27 11.54 6.03
N ARG A 292 -19.29 12.37 6.28
CA ARG A 292 -19.10 13.76 6.74
C ARG A 292 -18.41 13.82 8.11
N ARG A 293 -18.79 12.95 9.04
CA ARG A 293 -18.11 12.87 10.34
C ARG A 293 -16.65 12.45 10.19
N GLN A 294 -16.40 11.47 9.32
CA GLN A 294 -15.05 11.01 9.04
C GLN A 294 -14.20 12.11 8.39
N LEU A 295 -14.74 12.81 7.41
CA LEU A 295 -14.14 13.97 6.76
C LEU A 295 -13.71 15.02 7.80
N LEU A 296 -14.63 15.42 8.68
CA LEU A 296 -14.37 16.45 9.69
C LEU A 296 -13.26 16.03 10.67
N VAL A 297 -13.30 14.80 11.17
CA VAL A 297 -12.29 14.29 12.10
C VAL A 297 -10.94 14.13 11.41
N LEU A 298 -10.93 13.51 10.22
CA LEU A 298 -9.71 13.18 9.49
C LEU A 298 -8.99 14.45 9.00
N THR A 299 -9.71 15.36 8.35
CA THR A 299 -9.16 16.63 7.89
C THR A 299 -8.81 17.55 9.06
N GLY A 300 -9.65 17.58 10.11
CA GLY A 300 -9.38 18.38 11.32
C GLY A 300 -8.11 17.97 12.05
N LEU A 301 -7.76 16.67 12.08
CA LEU A 301 -6.49 16.18 12.63
C LEU A 301 -5.32 16.38 11.66
N THR A 302 -5.57 16.27 10.35
CA THR A 302 -4.54 16.37 9.32
C THR A 302 -3.97 17.78 9.19
N ILE A 303 -4.82 18.82 9.25
CA ILE A 303 -4.39 20.22 9.11
C ILE A 303 -3.28 20.61 10.11
N PRO A 304 -3.48 20.52 11.44
CA PRO A 304 -2.45 20.93 12.40
C PRO A 304 -1.19 20.06 12.29
N LEU A 305 -1.35 18.76 12.02
CA LEU A 305 -0.23 17.84 11.82
C LEU A 305 0.63 18.23 10.61
N VAL A 306 0.00 18.50 9.46
CA VAL A 306 0.68 18.93 8.24
C VAL A 306 1.38 20.28 8.45
N LEU A 307 0.74 21.23 9.11
CA LEU A 307 1.34 22.54 9.38
C LEU A 307 2.59 22.42 10.27
N ILE A 308 2.53 21.59 11.32
CA ILE A 308 3.69 21.29 12.17
C ILE A 308 4.81 20.66 11.33
N VAL A 309 4.50 19.68 10.48
CA VAL A 309 5.49 19.04 9.60
C VAL A 309 6.09 20.03 8.62
N MET A 310 5.29 20.89 7.97
CA MET A 310 5.76 21.90 7.02
C MET A 310 6.79 22.85 7.62
N VAL A 311 6.53 23.30 8.85
CA VAL A 311 7.43 24.16 9.62
C VAL A 311 8.67 23.38 10.01
N LEU A 312 8.52 22.12 10.44
CA LEU A 312 9.63 21.31 10.92
C LEU A 312 10.52 20.69 9.83
N LEU A 313 10.09 20.69 8.57
CA LEU A 313 10.81 20.07 7.43
C LEU A 313 12.29 20.44 7.34
N PRO A 314 12.73 21.72 7.47
CA PRO A 314 14.14 22.08 7.40
C PRO A 314 15.02 21.39 8.46
N TRP A 315 14.45 21.04 9.62
CA TRP A 315 15.16 20.30 10.67
C TRP A 315 14.94 18.78 10.57
N LEU A 316 13.74 18.34 10.17
CA LEU A 316 13.43 16.91 9.99
C LEU A 316 14.24 16.28 8.86
N VAL A 317 14.48 17.01 7.77
CA VAL A 317 15.19 16.47 6.60
C VAL A 317 16.64 16.08 6.95
N PRO A 318 17.48 16.95 7.53
CA PRO A 318 18.83 16.56 7.97
C PRO A 318 18.80 15.49 9.08
N LEU A 319 17.83 15.54 9.98
CA LEU A 319 17.74 14.61 11.12
C LEU A 319 17.40 13.17 10.68
N LEU A 320 16.43 13.04 9.76
CA LEU A 320 15.90 11.75 9.31
C LEU A 320 16.62 11.21 8.08
N LEU A 321 17.30 12.06 7.31
CA LEU A 321 18.05 11.67 6.12
C LEU A 321 19.51 12.13 6.29
N SER A 322 19.89 13.17 5.55
CA SER A 322 21.20 13.82 5.55
C SER A 322 21.06 15.25 5.06
N SER A 323 22.05 16.11 5.30
CA SER A 323 22.09 17.49 4.80
C SER A 323 22.04 17.57 3.27
N SER A 324 22.49 16.53 2.55
CA SER A 324 22.39 16.41 1.10
C SER A 324 20.95 16.33 0.56
N PHE A 325 19.96 16.16 1.44
CA PHE A 325 18.55 16.13 1.10
C PHE A 325 17.83 17.47 1.34
N LEU A 326 18.51 18.52 1.82
CA LEU A 326 17.88 19.84 2.01
C LEU A 326 17.13 20.39 0.77
N PRO A 327 17.55 20.13 -0.48
CA PRO A 327 16.80 20.55 -1.66
C PRO A 327 15.36 20.03 -1.73
N ILE A 328 14.99 18.99 -0.97
CA ILE A 328 13.62 18.44 -0.97
C ILE A 328 12.60 19.28 -0.23
N VAL A 329 13.02 20.22 0.62
CA VAL A 329 12.12 21.00 1.49
C VAL A 329 10.97 21.68 0.70
N PRO A 330 11.19 22.42 -0.41
CA PRO A 330 10.10 23.02 -1.17
C PRO A 330 9.11 21.99 -1.74
N LEU A 331 9.62 20.89 -2.32
CA LEU A 331 8.80 19.78 -2.80
C LEU A 331 7.94 19.18 -1.68
N ALA A 332 8.58 18.87 -0.55
CA ALA A 332 7.94 18.23 0.59
C ALA A 332 6.89 19.14 1.25
N ARG A 333 7.07 20.47 1.24
CA ARG A 333 6.06 21.42 1.72
C ARG A 333 4.79 21.35 0.88
N TRP A 334 4.90 21.49 -0.44
CA TRP A 334 3.73 21.42 -1.33
C TRP A 334 3.05 20.05 -1.26
N TRP A 335 3.84 18.97 -1.21
CA TRP A 335 3.30 17.62 -1.10
C TRP A 335 2.62 17.39 0.26
N ALA A 336 3.17 17.89 1.37
CA ALA A 336 2.50 17.86 2.67
C ALA A 336 1.15 18.60 2.61
N GLY A 337 1.08 19.74 1.91
CA GLY A 337 -0.18 20.47 1.70
C GLY A 337 -1.21 19.65 0.91
N ALA A 338 -0.74 18.89 -0.09
CA ALA A 338 -1.57 17.99 -0.86
C ALA A 338 -2.19 16.88 0.00
N MET A 339 -1.55 16.48 1.10
CA MET A 339 -2.11 15.50 2.04
C MET A 339 -3.34 16.01 2.79
N ILE A 340 -3.49 17.32 2.98
CA ILE A 340 -4.72 17.91 3.52
C ILE A 340 -5.88 17.64 2.55
N LEU A 341 -5.66 17.88 1.27
CA LEU A 341 -6.66 17.61 0.23
C LEU A 341 -6.95 16.11 0.14
N LYS A 342 -5.91 15.26 0.17
CA LYS A 342 -6.06 13.80 0.17
C LYS A 342 -6.89 13.30 1.36
N SER A 343 -6.71 13.90 2.54
CA SER A 343 -7.50 13.59 3.73
C SER A 343 -8.99 13.88 3.53
N ALA A 344 -9.32 14.83 2.66
CA ALA A 344 -10.71 15.16 2.31
C ALA A 344 -11.27 14.26 1.20
N THR A 345 -10.45 13.87 0.22
CA THR A 345 -10.89 13.04 -0.90
C THR A 345 -11.14 11.59 -0.51
N LEU A 346 -10.26 11.03 0.32
CA LEU A 346 -10.22 9.59 0.62
C LEU A 346 -11.51 9.04 1.28
N PRO A 347 -12.13 9.68 2.29
CA PRO A 347 -13.41 9.22 2.83
C PRO A 347 -14.54 9.17 1.80
N VAL A 348 -14.59 10.17 0.90
CA VAL A 348 -15.61 10.27 -0.14
C VAL A 348 -15.36 9.23 -1.24
N ALA A 349 -14.10 9.01 -1.63
CA ALA A 349 -13.74 7.95 -2.57
C ALA A 349 -14.20 6.56 -2.08
N TYR A 350 -14.07 6.29 -0.78
CA TYR A 350 -14.52 5.04 -0.17
C TYR A 350 -16.04 4.85 -0.15
N LEU A 351 -16.84 5.92 -0.26
CA LEU A 351 -18.29 5.79 -0.46
C LEU A 351 -18.61 5.09 -1.77
N THR A 352 -17.88 5.40 -2.84
CA THR A 352 -18.05 4.74 -4.14
C THR A 352 -17.81 3.23 -4.02
N LEU A 353 -16.81 2.86 -3.20
CA LEU A 353 -16.42 1.49 -2.93
C LEU A 353 -17.46 0.72 -2.12
N ALA A 354 -17.93 1.31 -1.03
CA ALA A 354 -18.94 0.71 -0.16
C ALA A 354 -20.26 0.44 -0.91
N ARG A 355 -20.53 1.19 -1.97
CA ARG A 355 -21.71 1.02 -2.85
C ARG A 355 -21.51 0.01 -3.97
N GLY A 356 -20.37 -0.69 -4.02
CA GLY A 356 -20.09 -1.73 -5.00
C GLY A 356 -19.77 -1.21 -6.41
N ARG A 357 -19.58 0.10 -6.59
CA ARG A 357 -19.30 0.75 -7.87
C ARG A 357 -17.81 0.76 -8.20
N SER A 358 -17.25 -0.45 -8.28
CA SER A 358 -15.80 -0.65 -8.46
C SER A 358 -15.24 -0.15 -9.79
N LEU A 359 -16.03 -0.16 -10.87
CA LEU A 359 -15.62 0.38 -12.17
C LEU A 359 -15.55 1.91 -12.15
N ASP A 360 -16.48 2.57 -11.47
CA ASP A 360 -16.46 4.03 -11.32
C ASP A 360 -15.26 4.46 -10.48
N TYR A 361 -14.95 3.71 -9.42
CA TYR A 361 -13.72 3.92 -8.63
C TYR A 361 -12.47 3.80 -9.50
N LEU A 362 -12.38 2.74 -10.33
CA LEU A 362 -11.27 2.55 -11.28
C LEU A 362 -11.14 3.73 -12.24
N LEU A 363 -12.25 4.23 -12.81
CA LEU A 363 -12.22 5.34 -13.75
C LEU A 363 -11.77 6.63 -13.08
N LEU A 364 -12.27 6.93 -11.87
CA LEU A 364 -11.86 8.10 -11.10
C LEU A 364 -10.36 8.05 -10.78
N GLU A 365 -9.84 6.91 -10.31
CA GLU A 365 -8.40 6.76 -10.06
C GLU A 365 -7.58 6.89 -11.35
N ALA A 366 -8.02 6.29 -12.45
CA ALA A 366 -7.30 6.36 -13.72
C ALA A 366 -7.17 7.81 -14.21
N VAL A 367 -8.26 8.58 -14.17
CA VAL A 367 -8.27 10.00 -14.54
C VAL A 367 -7.36 10.81 -13.62
N TYR A 368 -7.41 10.56 -12.31
CA TYR A 368 -6.51 11.20 -11.35
C TYR A 368 -5.04 10.91 -11.65
N TYR A 369 -4.66 9.65 -11.85
CA TYR A 369 -3.26 9.29 -12.09
C TYR A 369 -2.70 9.84 -13.40
N VAL A 370 -3.51 9.89 -14.46
CA VAL A 370 -3.11 10.56 -15.72
C VAL A 370 -2.83 12.04 -15.47
N PHE A 371 -3.74 12.73 -14.79
CA PHE A 371 -3.56 14.14 -14.46
C PHE A 371 -2.37 14.37 -13.51
N PHE A 372 -2.14 13.46 -12.56
CA PHE A 372 -1.01 13.48 -11.64
C PHE A 372 0.33 13.41 -12.37
N VAL A 373 0.49 12.46 -13.29
CA VAL A 373 1.72 12.33 -14.10
C VAL A 373 1.96 13.59 -14.95
N ILE A 374 0.93 14.09 -15.64
CA ILE A 374 1.02 15.31 -16.46
C ILE A 374 1.41 16.50 -15.59
N SER A 375 0.77 16.68 -14.44
CA SER A 375 1.04 17.81 -13.54
C SER A 375 2.45 17.78 -12.97
N VAL A 376 3.00 16.59 -12.70
CA VAL A 376 4.39 16.43 -12.25
C VAL A 376 5.37 16.80 -13.36
N ILE A 377 5.15 16.32 -14.59
CA ILE A 377 6.00 16.62 -15.76
C ILE A 377 5.97 18.12 -16.07
N VAL A 378 4.78 18.71 -16.15
CA VAL A 378 4.59 20.14 -16.40
C VAL A 378 5.23 20.96 -15.27
N GLY A 379 5.00 20.57 -14.02
CA GLY A 379 5.58 21.21 -12.85
C GLY A 379 7.11 21.25 -12.90
N TRP A 380 7.75 20.14 -13.30
CA TRP A 380 9.19 20.07 -13.47
C TRP A 380 9.72 21.10 -14.48
N HIS A 381 9.08 21.25 -15.64
CA HIS A 381 9.53 22.19 -16.67
C HIS A 381 9.48 23.66 -16.23
N TYR A 382 8.57 24.03 -15.33
CA TYR A 382 8.45 25.42 -14.87
C TYR A 382 9.44 25.82 -13.77
N SER A 383 9.69 24.94 -12.79
CA SER A 383 10.54 25.30 -11.64
C SER A 383 11.25 24.10 -10.99
N GLY A 384 11.53 23.05 -11.77
CA GLY A 384 12.21 21.84 -11.32
C GLY A 384 11.49 21.18 -10.15
N LEU A 385 12.24 20.86 -9.09
CA LEU A 385 11.72 20.13 -7.93
C LEU A 385 10.60 20.87 -7.18
N SER A 386 10.67 22.20 -7.10
CA SER A 386 9.62 23.03 -6.51
C SER A 386 8.32 22.89 -7.29
N GLY A 387 8.41 22.97 -8.62
CA GLY A 387 7.27 22.88 -9.51
C GLY A 387 6.64 21.49 -9.54
N VAL A 388 7.43 20.43 -9.38
CA VAL A 388 6.89 19.08 -9.12
C VAL A 388 6.00 19.08 -7.88
N GLY A 389 6.41 19.75 -6.80
CA GLY A 389 5.57 19.89 -5.61
C GLY A 389 4.25 20.61 -5.89
N VAL A 390 4.30 21.73 -6.60
CA VAL A 390 3.09 22.46 -7.03
C VAL A 390 2.20 21.58 -7.91
N GLY A 391 2.77 20.84 -8.85
CA GLY A 391 2.05 19.90 -9.70
C GLY A 391 1.33 18.81 -8.92
N ILE A 392 2.00 18.23 -7.91
CA ILE A 392 1.38 17.25 -7.00
C ILE A 392 0.22 17.87 -6.22
N PHE A 393 0.38 19.10 -5.73
CA PHE A 393 -0.69 19.82 -5.04
C PHE A 393 -1.89 20.06 -5.95
N LEU A 394 -1.66 20.56 -7.17
CA LEU A 394 -2.69 20.79 -8.18
C LEU A 394 -3.40 19.50 -8.58
N ALA A 395 -2.67 18.39 -8.69
CA ALA A 395 -3.28 17.08 -8.96
C ALA A 395 -4.25 16.65 -7.86
N HIS A 396 -3.95 16.93 -6.59
CA HIS A 396 -4.86 16.65 -5.47
C HIS A 396 -6.03 17.64 -5.40
N VAL A 397 -5.86 18.89 -5.85
CA VAL A 397 -6.98 19.83 -6.03
C VAL A 397 -7.93 19.29 -7.09
N PHE A 398 -7.38 18.83 -8.22
CA PHE A 398 -8.15 18.19 -9.28
C PHE A 398 -8.89 16.95 -8.78
N ASP A 399 -8.22 16.06 -8.02
CA ASP A 399 -8.84 14.88 -7.40
C ASP A 399 -10.04 15.26 -6.53
N LEU A 400 -9.88 16.29 -5.69
CA LEU A 400 -10.94 16.78 -4.82
C LEU A 400 -12.15 17.27 -5.61
N LEU A 401 -11.92 18.04 -6.68
CA LEU A 401 -13.00 18.51 -7.56
C LEU A 401 -13.69 17.35 -8.27
N LEU A 402 -12.91 16.42 -8.83
CA LEU A 402 -13.40 15.24 -9.54
C LEU A 402 -14.30 14.39 -8.64
N ILE A 403 -13.82 14.06 -7.44
CA ILE A 403 -14.57 13.26 -6.46
C ILE A 403 -15.78 14.03 -5.93
N HIS A 404 -15.67 15.34 -5.70
CA HIS A 404 -16.80 16.16 -5.28
C HIS A 404 -17.94 16.16 -6.31
N ILE A 405 -17.61 16.42 -7.57
CA ILE A 405 -18.59 16.47 -8.67
C ILE A 405 -19.25 15.10 -8.83
N TYR A 406 -18.45 14.03 -8.81
CA TYR A 406 -18.95 12.66 -8.92
C TYR A 406 -19.88 12.30 -7.75
N ALA A 407 -19.46 12.59 -6.51
CA ALA A 407 -20.24 12.28 -5.32
C ALA A 407 -21.55 13.06 -5.24
N ARG A 408 -21.56 14.32 -5.72
CA ARG A 408 -22.76 15.13 -5.82
C ARG A 408 -23.74 14.56 -6.84
N TYR A 409 -23.27 14.16 -8.02
CA TYR A 409 -24.14 13.63 -9.07
C TYR A 409 -24.74 12.26 -8.70
N GLN A 410 -23.93 11.39 -8.07
CA GLN A 410 -24.32 10.00 -7.84
C GLN A 410 -24.96 9.73 -6.48
N PHE A 411 -24.62 10.52 -5.45
CA PHE A 411 -25.05 10.26 -4.07
C PHE A 411 -25.74 11.47 -3.42
N ASP A 412 -25.95 12.56 -4.16
CA ASP A 412 -26.44 13.86 -3.64
C ASP A 412 -25.64 14.34 -2.41
N PHE A 413 -24.35 13.97 -2.37
CA PHE A 413 -23.45 14.29 -1.28
C PHE A 413 -22.76 15.63 -1.53
N ARG A 414 -22.74 16.50 -0.51
CA ARG A 414 -22.01 17.78 -0.53
C ARG A 414 -20.89 17.74 0.50
N LEU A 415 -19.65 17.85 0.02
CA LEU A 415 -18.46 18.04 0.87
C LEU A 415 -18.65 19.27 1.78
#